data_AF-A0A0M9Y9I8-F1
#
_entry.id   AF-A0A0M9Y9I8-F1
#
_cell.length_a   1.000
_cell.length_b   1.000
_cell.length_c   1.000
_cell.angle_alpha   90.00
_cell.angle_beta   90.00
_cell.angle_gamma   90.00
#
_symmetry.space_group_name_H-M   'P 1'
#
loop_
_entity.id
_entity.type
_entity.pdbx_description
1 polymer ?
#
loop_
_entity_poly.entity_id
_entity_poly.type
_entity_poly.pdbx_seq_one_letter_code
_entity_poly.pdbx_strand_id
1 'polypeptide(L)'
;MMRDLRGDQLPDWMDHVLTDDLPALHSLVNGMQRDLGAVTAALTSPWSSGQVEGHVTRVKRIKRDGYGRANLDLLRRILLSP
;
A
#
# COMPACT_ATOMS: atom_id res chain seq x y z
N MET A 1 6.65 -7.14 -5.64
CA MET A 1 7.68 -6.83 -4.63
C MET A 1 8.62 -5.81 -5.24
N MET A 2 8.96 -4.76 -4.49
CA MET A 2 9.88 -3.72 -4.95
C MET A 2 11.29 -4.31 -5.07
N ARG A 3 11.95 -4.15 -6.22
CA ARG A 3 13.19 -4.88 -6.55
C ARG A 3 14.44 -4.05 -6.33
N ASP A 4 14.41 -2.80 -6.76
CA ASP A 4 15.61 -1.97 -6.86
C ASP A 4 15.87 -1.09 -5.64
N LEU A 5 14.86 -0.99 -4.75
CA LEU A 5 14.89 -0.26 -3.48
C LEU A 5 15.43 1.19 -3.54
N ARG A 6 15.14 1.89 -4.65
CA ARG A 6 15.66 3.23 -4.96
C ARG A 6 14.78 4.36 -4.43
N GLY A 7 14.53 4.37 -3.12
CA GLY A 7 13.77 5.47 -2.49
C GLY A 7 14.49 6.82 -2.55
N ASP A 8 15.81 6.81 -2.74
CA ASP A 8 16.65 7.99 -2.95
C ASP A 8 16.32 8.76 -4.23
N GLN A 9 15.79 8.08 -5.26
CA GLN A 9 15.40 8.68 -6.54
C GLN A 9 13.98 9.30 -6.53
N LEU A 10 13.24 9.13 -5.42
CA LEU A 10 11.86 9.59 -5.31
C LEU A 10 11.71 11.11 -5.43
N PRO A 11 12.54 11.96 -4.78
CA PRO A 11 12.41 13.41 -4.88
C PRO A 11 12.58 13.93 -6.31
N ASP A 12 13.62 13.47 -7.01
CA ASP A 12 13.88 13.87 -8.40
C ASP A 12 12.70 13.51 -9.31
N TRP A 13 12.12 12.32 -9.13
CA TRP A 13 10.93 11.90 -9.89
C TRP A 13 9.70 12.77 -9.56
N MET A 14 9.49 13.09 -8.27
CA MET A 14 8.38 13.96 -7.85
C MET A 14 8.49 15.35 -8.47
N ASP A 15 9.69 15.92 -8.52
CA ASP A 15 9.94 17.23 -9.13
C ASP A 15 9.62 17.22 -10.63
N HIS A 16 10.04 16.18 -11.37
CA HIS A 16 9.70 16.03 -12.79
C HIS A 16 8.18 15.97 -13.02
N VAL A 17 7.46 15.21 -12.19
CA VAL A 17 6.00 15.11 -12.30
C VAL A 17 5.31 16.45 -12.05
N LEU A 18 5.84 17.28 -11.16
CA LEU A 18 5.29 18.61 -10.87
C LEU A 18 5.62 19.64 -11.95
N THR A 19 6.73 19.48 -12.67
CA THR A 19 7.07 20.35 -13.81
C THR A 19 6.34 19.97 -15.10
N ASP A 20 5.93 18.71 -15.23
CA ASP A 20 5.19 18.21 -16.40
C ASP A 20 3.68 18.48 -16.29
N ASP A 21 3.00 18.52 -17.44
CA ASP A 21 1.54 18.66 -17.54
C ASP A 21 0.83 17.31 -17.27
N LEU A 22 1.00 16.79 -16.05
CA LEU A 22 0.42 15.55 -15.56
C LEU A 22 -0.52 15.81 -14.36
N PRO A 23 -1.62 16.56 -14.54
CA PRO A 23 -2.49 17.00 -13.46
C PRO A 23 -3.09 15.84 -12.63
N ALA A 24 -3.26 14.67 -13.24
CA ALA A 24 -3.71 13.46 -12.54
C ALA A 24 -2.70 12.99 -11.46
N LEU A 25 -1.40 13.17 -11.71
CA LEU A 25 -0.33 12.75 -10.81
C LEU A 25 0.07 13.83 -9.80
N HIS A 26 -0.22 15.10 -10.05
CA HIS A 26 0.07 16.17 -9.10
C HIS A 26 -0.59 15.92 -7.74
N SER A 27 -1.84 15.43 -7.73
CA SER A 27 -2.54 15.09 -6.48
C SER A 27 -1.85 13.95 -5.70
N LEU A 28 -1.28 12.98 -6.42
CA LEU A 28 -0.53 11.86 -5.85
C LEU A 28 0.77 12.36 -5.22
N VAL A 29 1.54 13.18 -5.95
CA VAL A 29 2.81 13.75 -5.46
C VAL A 29 2.57 14.61 -4.22
N ASN A 30 1.55 15.47 -4.23
CA ASN A 30 1.17 16.25 -3.05
C ASN A 30 0.80 15.36 -1.85
N GLY A 31 0.15 14.22 -2.11
CA GLY A 31 -0.09 13.19 -1.09
C GLY A 31 1.21 12.60 -0.54
N MET A 32 2.12 12.18 -1.42
CA MET A 32 3.42 11.61 -1.06
C MET A 32 4.30 12.58 -0.29
N GLN A 33 4.28 13.88 -0.60
CA GLN A 33 5.04 14.90 0.14
C GLN A 33 4.67 14.95 1.62
N ARG A 34 3.39 14.76 1.97
CA ARG A 34 2.94 14.76 3.37
C ARG A 34 3.51 13.58 4.17
N ASP A 35 3.72 12.45 3.52
CA ASP A 35 4.21 11.21 4.13
C ASP A 35 5.59 10.80 3.59
N LEU A 36 6.41 11.76 3.14
CA LEU A 36 7.62 11.52 2.36
C LEU A 36 8.58 10.53 3.05
N GLY A 37 8.76 10.64 4.36
CA GLY A 37 9.60 9.73 5.12
C GLY A 37 9.10 8.28 5.09
N ALA A 38 7.79 8.08 5.23
CA ALA A 38 7.18 6.75 5.18
C ALA A 38 7.24 6.16 3.78
N VAL A 39 6.97 6.97 2.74
CA VAL A 39 7.06 6.53 1.35
C VAL A 39 8.50 6.16 1.00
N THR A 40 9.47 7.03 1.31
CA THR A 40 10.90 6.76 1.07
C THR A 40 11.35 5.48 1.76
N ALA A 41 10.94 5.27 3.02
CA ALA A 41 11.24 4.04 3.75
C ALA A 41 10.60 2.81 3.10
N ALA A 42 9.35 2.91 2.62
CA ALA A 42 8.70 1.82 1.90
C ALA A 42 9.39 1.47 0.58
N LEU A 43 9.97 2.47 -0.11
CA LEU A 43 10.73 2.27 -1.35
C LEU A 43 12.18 1.84 -1.10
N THR A 44 12.73 1.96 0.11
CA THR A 44 14.15 1.64 0.41
C THR A 44 14.30 0.38 1.27
N SER A 45 13.29 0.03 2.05
CA SER A 45 13.33 -1.09 2.98
C SER A 45 13.43 -2.44 2.24
N PRO A 46 14.27 -3.39 2.72
CA PRO A 46 14.29 -4.75 2.18
C PRO A 46 13.02 -5.54 2.53
N TRP A 47 12.23 -5.05 3.48
CA TRP A 47 11.01 -5.69 3.95
C TRP A 47 9.81 -5.27 3.08
N SER A 48 9.05 -6.25 2.58
CA SER A 48 7.83 -5.97 1.82
C SER A 48 6.57 -6.12 2.67
N SER A 49 5.57 -5.27 2.42
CA SER A 49 4.20 -5.39 2.96
C SER A 49 3.41 -6.56 2.34
N GLY A 50 3.94 -7.27 1.34
CA GLY A 50 3.18 -8.22 0.52
C GLY A 50 2.50 -9.35 1.31
N GLN A 51 3.17 -9.88 2.34
CA GLN A 51 2.56 -10.87 3.23
C GLN A 51 1.37 -10.26 3.99
N VAL A 52 1.55 -9.07 4.56
CA VAL A 52 0.49 -8.36 5.31
C VAL A 52 -0.69 -8.04 4.38
N GLU A 53 -0.43 -7.53 3.19
CA GLU A 53 -1.43 -7.23 2.17
C GLU A 53 -2.17 -8.48 1.69
N GLY A 54 -1.48 -9.62 1.59
CA GLY A 54 -2.09 -10.92 1.30
C GLY A 54 -3.12 -11.31 2.37
N HIS A 55 -2.77 -11.17 3.65
CA HIS A 55 -3.70 -11.40 4.76
C HIS A 55 -4.89 -10.44 4.70
N VAL A 56 -4.65 -9.14 4.52
CA VAL A 56 -5.70 -8.12 4.38
C VAL A 56 -6.63 -8.45 3.21
N THR A 57 -6.08 -8.88 2.08
CA THR A 57 -6.85 -9.28 0.89
C THR A 57 -7.70 -10.51 1.18
N ARG A 58 -7.15 -11.54 1.85
CA ARG A 58 -7.90 -12.72 2.28
C ARG A 58 -9.07 -12.35 3.18
N VAL A 59 -8.85 -11.48 4.18
CA VAL A 59 -9.92 -11.01 5.09
C VAL A 59 -11.00 -10.24 4.33
N LYS A 60 -10.60 -9.28 3.50
CA LYS A 60 -11.54 -8.49 2.67
C LYS A 60 -12.36 -9.39 1.73
N ARG A 61 -11.73 -10.42 1.16
CA ARG A 61 -12.41 -11.40 0.31
C ARG A 61 -13.48 -12.17 1.09
N ILE A 62 -13.13 -12.80 2.21
CA ILE A 62 -14.07 -13.56 3.04
C ILE A 62 -15.26 -12.68 3.48
N LYS A 63 -15.00 -11.43 3.87
CA LYS A 63 -16.06 -10.49 4.26
C LYS A 63 -17.00 -10.15 3.09
N ARG A 64 -16.47 -10.04 1.87
CA ARG A 64 -17.24 -9.81 0.64
C ARG A 64 -18.03 -11.06 0.23
N ASP A 65 -17.42 -12.23 0.28
CA ASP A 65 -18.07 -13.53 -0.01
C ASP A 65 -19.22 -13.80 0.96
N GLY A 66 -19.07 -13.37 2.22
CA GLY A 66 -20.12 -13.41 3.23
C GLY A 66 -21.19 -12.32 3.09
N TYR A 67 -21.15 -11.48 2.04
CA TYR A 67 -22.07 -10.34 1.84
C TYR A 67 -22.22 -9.46 3.09
N GLY A 68 -21.10 -9.20 3.79
CA GLY A 68 -21.07 -8.41 5.02
C GLY A 68 -21.50 -9.15 6.30
N ARG A 69 -21.94 -10.41 6.21
CA ARG A 69 -22.36 -11.23 7.37
C ARG A 69 -21.21 -11.86 8.13
N ALA A 70 -19.99 -11.83 7.58
CA ALA A 70 -18.79 -12.25 8.29
C ALA A 70 -18.36 -11.19 9.31
N ASN A 71 -19.01 -11.21 10.47
CA ASN A 71 -18.62 -10.42 11.63
C ASN A 71 -17.24 -10.84 12.17
N LEU A 72 -16.71 -10.10 13.13
CA LEU A 72 -15.35 -10.32 13.64
C LEU A 72 -15.16 -11.73 14.22
N ASP A 73 -16.16 -12.26 14.92
CA ASP A 73 -16.08 -13.60 15.52
C ASP A 73 -16.05 -14.70 14.46
N LEU A 74 -16.85 -14.57 13.40
CA LEU A 74 -16.82 -15.50 12.27
C LEU A 74 -15.49 -15.42 11.51
N LEU A 75 -14.97 -14.21 11.27
CA LEU A 75 -13.67 -14.02 10.63
C LEU A 75 -12.54 -14.65 11.45
N ARG A 76 -12.54 -14.48 12.78
CA ARG A 76 -11.57 -15.13 13.67
C ARG A 76 -11.61 -16.65 13.54
N ARG A 77 -12.80 -17.25 13.56
CA ARG A 77 -12.96 -18.70 13.36
C ARG A 77 -12.40 -19.15 12.02
N ILE A 78 -12.69 -18.46 10.91
CA ILE A 78 -12.21 -18.88 9.58
C ILE A 78 -10.70 -18.68 9.41
N LEU A 79 -10.14 -17.61 9.98
CA LEU A 79 -8.75 -17.22 9.74
C LEU A 79 -7.76 -17.87 10.70
N LEU A 80 -8.18 -18.14 11.95
CA LEU A 80 -7.33 -18.60 13.05
C LEU A 80 -7.64 -20.04 13.48
N SER A 81 -8.60 -20.72 12.85
CA SER A 81 -8.74 -22.16 13.08
C SER A 81 -7.47 -22.89 12.60
N PRO A 82 -7.00 -23.91 13.35
CA PRO A 82 -5.85 -24.73 12.94
C PRO A 82 -6.10 -25.47 11.63
#